data_AF-A0A350DEU3-F1
#
_entry.id   AF-A0A350DEU3-F1
#
_cell.length_a   1.000
_cell.length_b   1.000
_cell.length_c   1.000
_cell.angle_alpha   90.00
_cell.angle_beta   90.00
_cell.angle_gamma   90.00
#
_symmetry.space_group_name_H-M   'P 1'
#
loop_
_entity.id
_entity.type
_entity.pdbx_description
1 polymer ?
#
loop_
_entity_poly.entity_id
_entity_poly.type
_entity_poly.pdbx_seq_one_letter_code
_entity_poly.pdbx_strand_id
1 'polypeptide(L)' 'MLHILNKPPHSEAAAQMLSIVAEGDGILLIEDAVQALLHADWQGWDAAADVSVCVLKEDAASRGLSGAALNSQA' A
#
# COMPACT_ATOMS: atom_id res chain seq x y z
N MET A 1 2.89 8.57 -11.89
CA MET A 1 3.93 7.52 -11.91
C MET A 1 3.43 6.31 -11.12
N LEU A 2 3.88 5.10 -11.43
CA LEU A 2 3.53 3.91 -10.64
C LEU A 2 4.70 3.52 -9.73
N HIS A 3 4.46 3.53 -8.43
CA HIS A 3 5.39 3.04 -7.40
C HIS A 3 5.02 1.62 -7.02
N ILE A 4 6.01 0.73 -6.95
CA ILE A 4 5.82 -0.66 -6.53
C ILE A 4 6.53 -0.84 -5.20
N LEU A 5 5.79 -1.20 -4.16
CA LEU A 5 6.33 -1.54 -2.86
C LEU A 5 6.22 -3.05 -2.67
N ASN A 6 7.35 -3.70 -2.42
CA ASN A 6 7.42 -5.14 -2.12
C ASN A 6 7.95 -5.45 -0.70
N LYS A 7 8.34 -4.41 0.05
CA LYS A 7 8.83 -4.51 1.43
C LYS A 7 7.73 -4.17 2.42
N PRO A 8 7.82 -4.65 3.69
CA PRO A 8 6.82 -4.36 4.71
C PRO A 8 6.50 -2.86 4.87
N PRO A 9 5.27 -2.52 5.29
CA PRO A 9 4.75 -1.13 5.31
C PRO A 9 5.57 -0.13 6.14
N HIS A 10 6.32 -0.59 7.14
CA HIS A 10 7.17 0.25 8.00
C HIS A 10 8.68 0.10 7.71
N SER A 11 9.03 -0.46 6.55
CA SER A 11 10.42 -0.56 6.12
C SER A 11 10.98 0.80 5.66
N GLU A 12 12.30 0.94 5.61
CA GLU A 12 12.95 2.13 5.05
C GLU A 12 12.55 2.37 3.58
N ALA A 13 12.38 1.31 2.80
CA ALA A 13 11.91 1.41 1.41
C ALA A 13 10.50 2.02 1.31
N ALA A 14 9.60 1.65 2.23
CA ALA A 14 8.28 2.26 2.30
C ALA A 14 8.36 3.75 2.65
N ALA A 15 9.18 4.12 3.63
CA ALA A 15 9.37 5.52 4.01
C ALA A 15 9.98 6.38 2.89
N GLN A 16 10.96 5.83 2.16
CA GLN A 16 11.58 6.52 1.02
C GLN A 16 10.62 6.67 -0.16
N MET A 17 9.78 5.67 -0.44
CA MET A 17 8.74 5.78 -1.46
C MET A 17 7.70 6.84 -1.08
N LEU A 18 7.21 6.82 0.15
CA LEU A 18 6.21 7.78 0.62
C LEU A 18 6.72 9.24 0.62
N SER A 19 8.03 9.47 0.75
CA SER A 19 8.61 10.82 0.69
C SER A 19 8.69 11.41 -0.72
N ILE A 20 8.49 10.60 -1.76
CA ILE A 20 8.57 11.02 -3.17
C ILE A 20 7.28 10.83 -3.96
N VAL A 21 6.28 10.15 -3.38
CA VAL A 21 4.95 10.03 -3.98
C VAL A 21 4.31 11.42 -4.11
N ALA A 22 3.77 11.70 -5.29
CA ALA A 22 3.10 12.95 -5.61
C ALA A 22 1.63 12.73 -6.03
N GLU A 23 0.88 13.83 -6.10
CA GLU A 23 -0.49 13.84 -6.64
C GLU A 23 -0.56 13.20 -8.04
N GLY A 24 -1.56 12.34 -8.27
CA GLY A 24 -1.74 11.59 -9.51
C GLY A 24 -0.84 10.35 -9.66
N ASP A 25 -0.03 10.01 -8.65
CA ASP A 25 0.71 8.75 -8.62
C ASP A 25 -0.17 7.57 -8.18
N GLY A 26 0.30 6.37 -8.47
CA GLY A 26 -0.26 5.12 -7.96
C GLY A 26 0.76 4.34 -7.14
N ILE A 27 0.29 3.64 -6.11
CA ILE A 27 1.07 2.73 -5.29
C ILE A 27 0.50 1.32 -5.47
N LEU A 28 1.34 0.37 -5.89
CA LEU A 28 1.00 -1.06 -5.94
C LEU A 28 1.74 -1.81 -4.83
N LEU A 29 0.98 -2.43 -3.95
CA LEU A 29 1.49 -3.31 -2.89
C LEU A 29 1.55 -4.74 -3.39
N ILE A 30 2.75 -5.31 -3.37
CA ILE A 30 3.02 -6.72 -3.67
C ILE A 30 3.88 -7.34 -2.57
N GLU A 31 4.09 -8.65 -2.64
CA GLU A 31 4.90 -9.41 -1.71
C GLU A 31 4.60 -9.01 -0.25
N ASP A 32 5.59 -8.63 0.54
CA ASP A 32 5.41 -8.35 1.96
C ASP A 32 4.74 -7.00 2.24
N ALA A 33 4.64 -6.12 1.23
CA ALA A 33 3.98 -4.83 1.38
C ALA A 33 2.47 -4.96 1.61
N VAL A 34 1.85 -6.05 1.15
CA VAL A 34 0.43 -6.30 1.36
C VAL A 34 0.06 -6.43 2.84
N GLN A 35 1.04 -6.61 3.73
CA GLN A 35 0.83 -6.53 5.18
C GLN A 35 0.29 -5.17 5.62
N ALA A 36 0.42 -4.11 4.82
CA ALA A 36 -0.22 -2.82 5.07
C ALA A 36 -1.73 -2.94 5.34
N LEU A 37 -2.40 -3.95 4.79
CA LEU A 37 -3.81 -4.25 5.07
C LEU A 37 -4.12 -4.50 6.55
N LEU A 38 -3.12 -4.86 7.36
CA LEU A 38 -3.21 -5.07 8.81
C LEU A 38 -3.00 -3.78 9.62
N HIS A 39 -2.58 -2.70 8.95
CA HIS A 39 -2.18 -1.44 9.56
C HIS A 39 -3.07 -0.31 9.05
N ALA A 40 -4.19 -0.07 9.74
CA ALA A 40 -5.10 1.03 9.42
C ALA A 40 -4.43 2.42 9.55
N ASP A 41 -3.35 2.50 10.31
CA ASP A 41 -2.51 3.68 10.55
C ASP A 41 -1.32 3.79 9.60
N TRP A 42 -1.23 2.93 8.57
CA TRP A 42 -0.15 3.04 7.60
C TRP A 42 -0.25 4.34 6.79
N GLN A 43 0.82 5.13 6.82
CA GLN A 43 0.87 6.46 6.18
C GLN A 43 0.58 6.47 4.68
N GLY A 44 0.72 5.34 3.99
CA GLY A 44 0.39 5.24 2.57
C GLY A 44 -1.11 5.36 2.27
N TRP A 45 -1.99 5.15 3.26
CA TRP A 45 -3.42 5.39 3.10
C TRP A 45 -3.78 6.88 3.02
N ASP A 46 -2.96 7.73 3.66
CA ASP A 46 -3.08 9.19 3.65
C ASP A 46 -2.05 9.85 2.71
N ALA A 47 -1.52 9.09 1.75
CA ALA A 47 -0.68 9.66 0.71
C ALA A 47 -1.43 10.81 0.01
N ALA A 48 -0.68 11.74 -0.61
CA ALA A 48 -1.21 12.98 -1.19
C ALA A 48 -2.57 12.83 -1.88
N ALA A 49 -3.39 13.89 -1.88
CA ALA A 49 -4.68 13.89 -2.55
C ALA A 49 -4.54 13.32 -3.98
N ASP A 50 -5.47 12.45 -4.37
CA ASP A 50 -5.48 11.76 -5.68
C ASP A 50 -4.38 10.70 -5.91
N VAL A 51 -3.82 10.12 -4.84
CA VAL A 51 -3.00 8.91 -4.93
C VAL A 51 -3.88 7.65 -4.86
N SER A 52 -3.72 6.75 -5.84
CA SER A 52 -4.41 5.45 -5.83
C SER A 52 -3.56 4.37 -5.20
N VAL A 53 -4.09 3.65 -4.20
CA VAL A 53 -3.40 2.51 -3.59
C VAL A 53 -4.09 1.21 -3.97
N CYS A 54 -3.34 0.33 -4.63
CA CYS A 54 -3.80 -0.97 -5.11
C CYS A 54 -3.00 -2.09 -4.44
N VAL A 55 -3.62 -3.25 -4.28
CA VAL A 55 -2.99 -4.44 -3.70
C VAL A 55 -3.09 -5.60 -4.66
N LEU A 56 -1.99 -6.33 -4.85
CA LEU A 56 -2.04 -7.58 -5.61
C LEU A 56 -2.76 -8.65 -4.81
N LYS A 57 -3.93 -9.05 -5.31
CA LYS A 57 -4.86 -9.94 -4.63
C LYS A 57 -4.24 -11.29 -4.28
N GLU A 58 -3.41 -11.82 -5.17
CA GLU A 58 -2.74 -13.12 -5.03
C GLU A 58 -1.74 -13.11 -3.86
N ASP A 59 -1.00 -12.02 -3.70
CA ASP A 59 -0.05 -11.85 -2.59
C ASP A 59 -0.75 -11.66 -1.25
N ALA A 60 -1.84 -10.87 -1.24
CA ALA A 60 -2.70 -10.73 -0.08
C ALA A 60 -3.29 -12.10 0.32
N ALA A 61 -3.81 -12.85 -0.65
CA ALA A 61 -4.40 -14.16 -0.41
C ALA A 61 -3.37 -15.18 0.10
N SER A 62 -2.17 -15.19 -0.46
CA SER A 62 -1.07 -16.07 -0.03
C SER A 62 -0.62 -15.80 1.41
N ARG A 63 -0.85 -14.57 1.91
CA ARG A 63 -0.59 -14.15 3.29
C ARG A 63 -1.82 -14.21 4.20
N GLY A 64 -2.94 -14.78 3.73
CA GLY A 64 -4.16 -14.95 4.52
C GLY A 64 -5.02 -13.69 4.65
N LEU A 65 -4.78 -12.67 3.83
CA LEU A 65 -5.44 -11.36 3.89
C LEU A 65 -6.64 -11.23 2.96
N SER A 66 -7.13 -12.33 2.36
CA SER A 66 -8.24 -12.35 1.39
C SER A 66 -9.56 -11.73 1.89
N GLY A 67 -9.71 -11.55 3.21
CA GLY A 67 -10.88 -10.96 3.86
C GLY A 67 -10.59 -9.64 4.58
N ALA A 68 -9.35 -9.16 4.57
CA ALA A 68 -9.01 -7.81 5.04
C ALA A 68 -9.46 -6.81 3.97
N ALA A 69 -10.77 -6.63 3.86
CA ALA A 69 -11.33 -5.59 3.03
C ALA A 69 -10.82 -4.25 3.58
N LEU A 70 -10.05 -3.55 2.75
CA LEU A 70 -9.81 -2.12 2.92
C LEU A 70 -11.18 -1.44 2.99
N ASN A 71 -11.57 -1.01 4.18
CA ASN A 71 -12.62 0.00 4.33
C ASN A 71 -12.04 1.32 3.82
N SER A 72 -12.04 1.48 2.50
CA SER A 72 -11.71 2.72 1.81
C SER A 72 -12.82 3.02 0.81
N GLN A 73 -14.03 3.23 1.34
CA GLN A 73 -15.10 3.93 0.63
C GLN A 73 -15.73 4.94 1.57
N ALA A 74 -15.32 6.21 1.41
CA ALA A 74 -16.20 7.37 1.32
C ALA A 74 -15.37 8.55 0.78
#